data_AF-A0A7Y4ULV5-F1
#
_entry.id   AF-A0A7Y4ULV5-F1
#
_cell.length_a   1.000
_cell.length_b   1.000
_cell.length_c   1.000
_cell.angle_alpha   90.00
_cell.angle_beta   90.00
_cell.angle_gamma   90.00
#
_symmetry.space_group_name_H-M   'P 1'
#
loop_
_entity.id
_entity.type
_entity.pdbx_description
1 polymer ?
#
loop_
_entity_poly.entity_id
_entity_poly.type
_entity_poly.pdbx_seq_one_letter_code
_entity_poly.pdbx_strand_id
1 'polypeptide(L)'
;MSNVNDWLNEHGDYLYRFALARLRDPHQAEDAVQETMLAAIKSNNFEGDSSARTWLTGILKHKIIDLQRKQIREQPVSDLIDFDASDTSMDDFFDVKGHWLDKPQTLDMPENALEQKQFLNILSSCMDKLPKKLAAIFTMRDVQETENETICKELDITATNAWVMLYRARMGLRKCLEINWNIG
;
A
#
# COMPACT_ATOMS: atom_id res chain seq x y z
N MET A 1 14.04 -30.76 -0.54
CA MET A 1 14.50 -29.46 -1.08
C MET A 1 13.57 -29.13 -2.23
N SER A 2 12.65 -28.18 -2.05
CA SER A 2 11.75 -27.75 -3.13
C SER A 2 12.59 -27.28 -4.29
N ASN A 3 12.35 -27.82 -5.48
CA ASN A 3 12.96 -27.31 -6.68
C ASN A 3 12.39 -25.89 -6.89
N VAL A 4 13.22 -24.94 -7.32
CA VAL A 4 12.75 -23.58 -7.66
C VAL A 4 11.61 -23.62 -8.69
N ASN A 5 11.57 -24.68 -9.51
CA ASN A 5 10.50 -24.94 -10.48
C ASN A 5 9.10 -25.12 -9.86
N ASP A 6 8.99 -25.56 -8.60
CA ASP A 6 7.70 -25.78 -7.94
C ASP A 6 7.18 -24.53 -7.22
N TRP A 7 8.01 -23.51 -7.03
CA TRP A 7 7.64 -22.28 -6.31
C TRP A 7 6.50 -21.51 -6.97
N LEU A 8 6.34 -21.62 -8.30
CA LEU A 8 5.19 -21.03 -8.98
C LEU A 8 3.89 -21.65 -8.49
N ASN A 9 3.83 -22.99 -8.40
CA ASN A 9 2.65 -23.71 -7.94
C ASN A 9 2.42 -23.49 -6.43
N GLU A 10 3.49 -23.45 -5.64
CA GLU A 10 3.40 -23.36 -4.18
C GLU A 10 3.11 -21.95 -3.66
N HIS A 11 3.55 -20.91 -4.38
CA HIS A 11 3.55 -19.53 -3.89
C HIS A 11 2.92 -18.52 -4.85
N GLY A 12 2.67 -18.89 -6.11
CA GLY A 12 2.12 -18.00 -7.14
C GLY A 12 0.81 -17.33 -6.73
N ASP A 13 -0.17 -18.10 -6.27
CA ASP A 13 -1.47 -17.56 -5.84
C ASP A 13 -1.36 -16.54 -4.70
N TYR A 14 -0.50 -16.83 -3.72
CA TYR A 14 -0.25 -15.93 -2.59
C TYR A 14 0.40 -14.63 -3.07
N LEU A 15 1.45 -14.74 -3.89
CA LEU A 15 2.20 -13.61 -4.42
C LEU A 15 1.33 -12.75 -5.36
N TYR A 16 0.49 -13.39 -6.17
CA TYR A 16 -0.47 -12.71 -7.05
C TYR A 16 -1.50 -11.92 -6.25
N ARG A 17 -2.13 -12.52 -5.23
CA ARG A 17 -3.06 -11.81 -4.34
C ARG A 17 -2.36 -10.67 -3.60
N PHE A 18 -1.11 -10.88 -3.17
CA PHE A 18 -0.30 -9.86 -2.50
C PHE A 18 0.00 -8.67 -3.41
N ALA A 19 0.34 -8.92 -4.68
CA ALA A 19 0.60 -7.91 -5.69
C ALA A 19 -0.68 -7.20 -6.13
N LEU A 20 -1.76 -7.94 -6.39
CA LEU A 20 -3.05 -7.41 -6.81
C LEU A 20 -3.62 -6.42 -5.78
N ALA A 21 -3.52 -6.75 -4.48
CA ALA A 21 -3.96 -5.85 -3.41
C ALA A 21 -3.20 -4.50 -3.38
N ARG A 22 -1.97 -4.46 -3.91
CA ARG A 22 -1.08 -3.27 -3.86
C ARG A 22 -1.04 -2.50 -5.18
N LEU A 23 -1.09 -3.19 -6.31
CA LEU A 23 -1.01 -2.60 -7.65
C LEU A 23 -2.40 -2.28 -8.21
N ARG A 24 -3.42 -3.05 -7.81
CA ARG A 24 -4.82 -2.94 -8.27
C ARG A 24 -4.98 -2.96 -9.78
N ASP A 25 -4.04 -3.61 -10.44
CA ASP A 25 -4.01 -3.86 -11.87
C ASP A 25 -3.66 -5.34 -12.04
N PRO A 26 -4.58 -6.18 -12.54
CA PRO A 26 -4.34 -7.60 -12.72
C PRO A 26 -3.13 -7.91 -13.59
N HIS A 27 -2.91 -7.13 -14.66
CA HIS A 27 -1.78 -7.33 -15.57
C HIS A 27 -0.45 -6.99 -14.89
N GLN A 28 -0.38 -5.86 -14.19
CA GLN A 28 0.84 -5.50 -13.45
C GLN A 28 1.10 -6.45 -12.28
N ALA A 29 0.05 -6.95 -11.64
CA ALA A 29 0.18 -7.96 -10.59
C ALA A 29 0.74 -9.28 -11.13
N GLU A 30 0.24 -9.73 -12.27
CA GLU A 30 0.74 -10.93 -12.95
C GLU A 30 2.21 -10.75 -13.37
N ASP A 31 2.53 -9.64 -14.05
CA ASP A 31 3.89 -9.32 -14.49
C ASP A 31 4.87 -9.25 -13.31
N ALA A 32 4.49 -8.59 -12.20
CA ALA A 32 5.32 -8.50 -11.01
C ALA A 32 5.63 -9.88 -10.40
N VAL A 33 4.66 -10.81 -10.42
CA VAL A 33 4.87 -12.18 -9.96
C VAL A 33 5.78 -12.94 -10.91
N GLN A 34 5.55 -12.86 -12.22
CA GLN A 34 6.39 -13.52 -13.22
C GLN A 34 7.84 -13.06 -13.12
N GLU A 35 8.07 -11.75 -13.02
CA GLU A 35 9.40 -11.21 -12.85
C GLU A 35 10.04 -11.61 -11.52
N THR A 36 9.25 -11.73 -10.44
CA THR A 36 9.73 -12.23 -9.14
C THR A 36 10.26 -13.65 -9.28
N MET A 37 9.49 -14.53 -9.96
CA MET A 37 9.91 -15.91 -10.20
C MET A 37 11.17 -15.98 -11.07
N LEU A 38 11.25 -15.17 -12.12
CA LEU A 38 12.45 -15.08 -12.96
C LEU A 38 13.67 -14.60 -12.17
N ALA A 39 13.51 -13.60 -11.30
CA ALA A 39 14.59 -13.11 -10.43
C ALA A 39 15.03 -14.19 -9.44
N ALA A 40 14.08 -14.94 -8.88
CA ALA A 40 14.34 -16.05 -7.97
C ALA A 40 15.14 -17.19 -8.62
N ILE A 41 14.76 -17.58 -9.85
CA ILE A 41 15.49 -18.59 -10.63
C ILE A 41 16.92 -18.13 -10.96
N LYS A 42 17.08 -16.85 -11.30
CA LYS A 42 18.39 -16.29 -11.67
C LYS A 42 19.33 -16.09 -10.50
N SER A 43 18.82 -15.78 -9.31
CA SER A 43 19.67 -15.33 -8.22
C SER A 43 20.43 -16.46 -7.53
N ASN A 44 19.94 -17.71 -7.57
CA ASN A 44 20.52 -18.93 -6.95
C ASN A 44 21.11 -18.75 -5.53
N ASN A 45 20.74 -17.66 -4.83
CA ASN A 45 21.31 -17.17 -3.58
C ASN A 45 20.31 -17.33 -2.43
N PHE A 46 19.34 -18.22 -2.56
CA PHE A 46 18.45 -18.53 -1.45
C PHE A 46 19.20 -19.44 -0.47
N GLU A 47 19.74 -18.83 0.59
CA GLU A 47 20.58 -19.50 1.60
C GLU A 47 19.76 -20.26 2.67
N GLY A 48 18.42 -20.14 2.65
CA GLY A 48 17.54 -20.88 3.57
C GLY A 48 17.34 -20.24 4.94
N ASP A 49 17.91 -19.06 5.19
CA ASP A 49 17.78 -18.31 6.45
C ASP A 49 16.35 -17.78 6.72
N SER A 50 15.47 -17.83 5.71
CA SER A 50 14.05 -17.50 5.82
C SER A 50 13.23 -18.47 4.99
N SER A 51 11.91 -18.50 5.19
CA SER A 51 11.05 -19.31 4.30
C SER A 51 11.12 -18.79 2.87
N ALA A 52 11.02 -19.68 1.87
CA ALA A 52 11.02 -19.30 0.45
C ALA A 52 9.93 -18.24 0.16
N ARG A 53 8.75 -18.39 0.77
CA ARG A 53 7.66 -17.40 0.68
C ARG A 53 8.09 -16.02 1.19
N THR A 54 8.75 -15.94 2.35
CA THR A 54 9.22 -14.66 2.93
C THR A 54 10.22 -13.99 1.99
N TRP A 55 11.18 -14.75 1.49
CA TRP A 55 12.21 -14.26 0.59
C TRP A 55 11.63 -13.78 -0.76
N LEU A 56 10.74 -14.57 -1.38
CA LEU A 56 10.02 -14.19 -2.60
C LEU A 56 9.16 -12.93 -2.39
N THR A 57 8.52 -12.80 -1.23
CA THR A 57 7.75 -11.59 -0.88
C THR A 57 8.65 -10.37 -0.79
N GLY A 58 9.87 -10.52 -0.28
CA GLY A 58 10.89 -9.46 -0.29
C GLY A 58 11.22 -8.99 -1.70
N ILE A 59 11.50 -9.92 -2.63
CA ILE A 59 11.76 -9.59 -4.04
C ILE A 59 10.55 -8.88 -4.66
N LEU A 60 9.34 -9.44 -4.46
CA LEU A 60 8.11 -8.89 -5.01
C LEU A 60 7.82 -7.48 -4.48
N LYS A 61 8.07 -7.21 -3.19
CA LYS A 61 7.90 -5.87 -2.61
C LYS A 61 8.72 -4.82 -3.36
N HIS A 62 9.99 -5.11 -3.67
CA HIS A 62 10.83 -4.18 -4.43
C HIS A 62 10.23 -3.89 -5.82
N LYS A 63 9.75 -4.93 -6.53
CA LYS A 63 9.11 -4.75 -7.85
C LYS A 63 7.83 -3.94 -7.80
N ILE A 64 6.98 -4.19 -6.81
CA ILE A 64 5.75 -3.42 -6.60
C ILE A 64 6.08 -1.94 -6.38
N ILE A 65 7.10 -1.65 -5.55
CA ILE A 65 7.56 -0.29 -5.32
C ILE A 65 8.02 0.34 -6.64
N ASP A 66 8.84 -0.35 -7.45
CA ASP A 66 9.30 0.16 -8.74
C ASP A 66 8.17 0.44 -9.74
N LEU A 67 7.15 -0.41 -9.79
CA LEU A 67 5.97 -0.18 -10.63
C LEU A 67 5.14 1.01 -10.15
N GLN A 68 4.94 1.14 -8.83
CA GLN A 68 4.25 2.28 -8.23
C GLN A 68 5.00 3.59 -8.51
N ARG A 69 6.34 3.59 -8.43
CA ARG A 69 7.19 4.75 -8.79
C ARG A 69 6.92 5.22 -10.22
N LYS A 70 6.84 4.29 -11.17
CA LYS A 70 6.57 4.63 -12.58
C LYS A 70 5.19 5.29 -12.76
N GLN A 71 4.16 4.76 -12.12
CA GLN A 71 2.79 5.31 -12.23
C GLN A 71 2.65 6.70 -11.61
N ILE A 72 3.33 6.95 -10.49
CA ILE A 72 3.19 8.21 -9.74
C ILE A 72 3.87 9.38 -10.47
N ARG A 73 4.99 9.11 -11.16
CA ARG A 73 5.74 10.10 -11.92
C ARG A 73 4.96 10.68 -13.10
N GLU A 74 3.93 9.96 -13.58
CA GLU A 74 3.10 10.37 -14.71
C GLU A 74 1.89 11.23 -14.32
N GLN A 75 1.68 11.54 -13.02
CA GLN A 75 0.59 12.42 -12.57
C GLN A 75 1.12 13.72 -11.92
N PRO A 76 0.65 14.91 -12.32
CA PRO A 76 0.99 16.16 -11.63
C PRO A 76 0.42 16.19 -10.20
N VAL A 77 1.13 16.83 -9.28
CA VAL A 77 0.73 17.01 -7.87
C VAL A 77 -0.41 18.04 -7.71
N SER A 78 -0.65 18.86 -8.74
CA SER A 78 -1.59 19.99 -8.69
C SER A 78 -3.05 19.61 -8.44
N ASP A 79 -3.45 18.37 -8.74
CA ASP A 79 -4.87 17.99 -8.75
C ASP A 79 -5.33 17.33 -7.44
N LEU A 80 -4.46 17.28 -6.42
CA LEU A 80 -4.81 16.74 -5.08
C LEU A 80 -5.49 17.78 -4.16
N ILE A 81 -5.74 18.99 -4.67
CA ILE A 81 -6.24 20.13 -3.88
C ILE A 81 -7.77 20.11 -3.72
N ASP A 82 -8.51 19.39 -4.57
CA ASP A 82 -9.98 19.42 -4.61
C ASP A 82 -10.67 18.16 -4.04
N PHE A 83 -10.16 17.56 -2.96
CA PHE A 83 -10.97 16.61 -2.18
C PHE A 83 -11.60 17.33 -0.99
N ASP A 84 -12.85 17.75 -1.19
CA ASP A 84 -13.74 18.41 -0.24
C ASP A 84 -13.78 17.66 1.12
N ALA A 85 -12.95 18.13 2.04
CA ALA A 85 -13.01 17.86 3.45
C ALA A 85 -13.27 19.18 4.15
N SER A 86 -14.55 19.57 4.17
CA SER A 86 -15.19 20.46 5.16
C SER A 86 -14.24 21.19 6.12
N ASP A 87 -13.97 22.46 5.81
CA ASP A 87 -13.92 23.60 6.74
C ASP A 87 -13.14 23.44 8.06
N THR A 88 -12.06 22.66 8.08
CA THR A 88 -11.14 22.65 9.23
C THR A 88 -9.81 23.23 8.81
N SER A 89 -9.42 24.33 9.45
CA SER A 89 -8.20 25.05 9.12
C SER A 89 -6.99 24.13 9.30
N MET A 90 -6.10 24.14 8.31
CA MET A 90 -4.91 23.29 8.27
C MET A 90 -4.00 23.51 9.50
N ASP A 91 -4.16 24.66 10.18
CA ASP A 91 -3.38 25.11 11.33
C ASP A 91 -3.83 24.49 12.66
N ASP A 92 -5.03 23.88 12.73
CA ASP A 92 -5.56 23.30 13.99
C ASP A 92 -4.95 21.94 14.35
N PHE A 93 -4.15 21.35 13.45
CA PHE A 93 -3.68 19.97 13.58
C PHE A 93 -2.18 19.82 13.83
N PHE A 94 -1.41 20.90 13.69
CA PHE A 94 0.04 20.88 13.81
C PHE A 94 0.51 21.84 14.91
N ASP A 95 1.51 21.41 15.68
CA ASP A 95 2.28 22.36 16.48
C ASP A 95 3.18 23.23 15.57
N VAL A 96 3.79 24.27 16.14
CA VAL A 96 4.69 25.20 15.43
C VAL A 96 5.92 24.49 14.82
N LYS A 97 6.18 23.23 15.21
CA LYS A 97 7.25 22.37 14.68
C LYS A 97 6.76 21.39 13.62
N GLY A 98 5.47 21.40 13.26
CA GLY A 98 4.88 20.51 12.26
C GLY A 98 4.55 19.10 12.79
N HIS A 99 4.45 18.91 14.11
CA HIS A 99 4.04 17.65 14.73
C HIS A 99 2.53 17.62 14.97
N TRP A 100 1.91 16.46 14.74
CA TRP A 100 0.47 16.27 14.97
C TRP A 100 0.12 16.38 16.46
N LEU A 101 -0.92 17.15 16.77
CA LEU A 101 -1.50 17.24 18.11
C LEU A 101 -2.26 15.97 18.50
N ASP A 102 -2.80 15.23 17.52
CA ASP A 102 -3.49 13.95 17.75
C ASP A 102 -3.17 12.94 16.63
N LYS A 103 -2.72 11.74 17.00
CA LYS A 103 -2.28 10.71 16.05
C LYS A 103 -3.47 9.80 15.72
N PRO A 104 -3.87 9.65 14.45
CA PRO A 104 -4.98 8.77 14.11
C PRO A 104 -4.66 7.33 14.51
N GLN A 105 -5.64 6.68 15.17
CA GLN A 105 -5.57 5.30 15.63
C GLN A 105 -5.50 4.31 14.46
N THR A 106 -4.93 3.14 14.71
CA THR A 106 -4.83 2.02 13.77
C THR A 106 -6.22 1.46 13.45
N LEU A 107 -6.46 1.09 12.19
CA LEU A 107 -7.65 0.35 11.78
C LEU A 107 -7.58 -1.08 12.34
N ASP A 108 -8.51 -1.46 13.21
CA ASP A 108 -8.62 -2.83 13.70
C ASP A 108 -9.18 -3.74 12.60
N MET A 109 -8.54 -4.90 12.40
CA MET A 109 -9.02 -5.91 11.47
C MET A 109 -9.98 -6.88 12.17
N PRO A 110 -11.11 -7.27 11.54
CA PRO A 110 -12.01 -8.26 12.13
C PRO A 110 -11.37 -9.65 12.22
N GLU A 111 -11.64 -10.36 13.32
CA GLU A 111 -11.04 -11.67 13.62
C GLU A 111 -11.63 -12.83 12.79
N ASN A 112 -12.88 -12.72 12.33
CA ASN A 112 -13.55 -13.75 11.55
C ASN A 112 -13.14 -13.73 10.07
N ALA A 113 -12.69 -14.86 9.51
CA ALA A 113 -12.18 -14.94 8.13
C ALA A 113 -13.21 -14.51 7.05
N LEU A 114 -14.51 -14.73 7.29
CA LEU A 114 -15.58 -14.31 6.38
C LEU A 114 -15.77 -12.78 6.42
N GLU A 115 -15.81 -12.21 7.62
CA GLU A 115 -15.89 -10.77 7.85
C GLU A 115 -14.63 -10.07 7.33
N GLN A 116 -13.46 -10.67 7.52
CA GLN A 116 -12.19 -10.18 6.98
C GLN A 116 -12.22 -10.09 5.45
N LYS A 117 -12.77 -11.10 4.76
CA LYS A 117 -12.91 -11.05 3.30
C LYS A 117 -13.85 -9.92 2.86
N GLN A 118 -14.97 -9.74 3.57
CA GLN A 118 -15.92 -8.66 3.28
C GLN A 118 -15.30 -7.28 3.54
N PHE A 119 -14.59 -7.14 4.67
CA PHE A 119 -13.88 -5.93 5.04
C PHE A 119 -12.83 -5.55 4.00
N LEU A 120 -12.00 -6.52 3.58
CA LEU A 120 -10.97 -6.27 2.56
C LEU A 120 -11.56 -5.87 1.20
N ASN A 121 -12.71 -6.42 0.81
CA ASN A 121 -13.40 -6.02 -0.41
C ASN A 121 -13.90 -4.57 -0.33
N ILE A 122 -14.46 -4.18 0.82
CA ILE A 122 -14.95 -2.82 1.04
C ILE A 122 -13.78 -1.84 1.15
N LEU A 123 -12.71 -2.21 1.86
CA LEU A 123 -11.48 -1.43 1.94
C LEU A 123 -10.87 -1.21 0.56
N SER A 124 -10.78 -2.25 -0.28
CA SER A 124 -10.32 -2.13 -1.68
C SER A 124 -11.20 -1.15 -2.45
N SER A 125 -12.53 -1.28 -2.34
CA SER A 125 -13.47 -0.39 -3.02
C SER A 125 -13.36 1.06 -2.57
N CYS A 126 -13.11 1.30 -1.28
CA CYS A 126 -12.89 2.63 -0.72
C CYS A 126 -11.55 3.22 -1.15
N MET A 127 -10.53 2.38 -1.18
CA MET A 127 -9.21 2.74 -1.65
C MET A 127 -9.21 3.10 -3.15
N ASP A 128 -10.06 2.51 -3.97
CA ASP A 128 -10.19 2.83 -5.41
C ASP A 128 -10.86 4.17 -5.68
N LYS A 129 -11.63 4.68 -4.71
CA LYS A 129 -12.21 6.03 -4.76
C LYS A 129 -11.22 7.11 -4.33
N LEU A 130 -10.09 6.71 -3.73
CA LEU A 130 -9.06 7.63 -3.26
C LEU A 130 -8.17 8.07 -4.43
N PRO A 131 -7.73 9.34 -4.48
CA PRO A 131 -6.72 9.78 -5.44
C PRO A 131 -5.48 8.88 -5.40
N LYS A 132 -4.95 8.51 -6.58
CA LYS A 132 -3.87 7.51 -6.72
C LYS A 132 -2.66 7.80 -5.82
N LYS A 133 -2.25 9.06 -5.68
CA LYS A 133 -1.13 9.44 -4.81
C LYS A 133 -1.43 9.29 -3.31
N LEU A 134 -2.67 9.53 -2.87
CA LEU A 134 -3.11 9.28 -1.50
C LEU A 134 -3.19 7.77 -1.21
N ALA A 135 -3.70 7.00 -2.17
CA ALA A 135 -3.69 5.54 -2.09
C ALA A 135 -2.26 4.97 -2.04
N ALA A 136 -1.35 5.54 -2.85
CA ALA A 136 0.04 5.12 -2.91
C ALA A 136 0.79 5.39 -1.59
N ILE A 137 0.67 6.60 -1.04
CA ILE A 137 1.35 6.93 0.23
C ILE A 137 0.81 6.08 1.39
N PHE A 138 -0.51 5.85 1.45
CA PHE A 138 -1.12 4.97 2.44
C PHE A 138 -0.63 3.54 2.28
N THR A 139 -0.54 3.04 1.04
CA THR A 139 -0.04 1.68 0.79
C THR A 139 1.43 1.56 1.21
N MET A 140 2.27 2.53 0.88
CA MET A 140 3.69 2.53 1.29
C MET A 140 3.82 2.58 2.82
N ARG A 141 3.08 3.46 3.49
CA ARG A 141 3.23 3.64 4.94
C ARG A 141 2.54 2.56 5.77
N ASP A 142 1.27 2.31 5.51
CA ASP A 142 0.39 1.51 6.39
C ASP A 142 0.33 0.04 5.96
N VAL A 143 0.67 -0.30 4.70
CA VAL A 143 0.61 -1.68 4.17
C VAL A 143 2.00 -2.28 3.90
N GLN A 144 2.98 -1.44 3.57
CA GLN A 144 4.37 -1.86 3.31
C GLN A 144 5.33 -1.50 4.44
N GLU A 145 4.88 -0.72 5.43
CA GLU A 145 5.68 -0.22 6.57
C GLU A 145 6.93 0.55 6.14
N THR A 146 6.90 1.18 4.97
CA THR A 146 8.02 1.96 4.44
C THR A 146 8.28 3.19 5.33
N GLU A 147 9.56 3.51 5.50
CA GLU A 147 9.98 4.69 6.26
C GLU A 147 9.62 5.99 5.55
N ASN A 148 9.27 7.02 6.34
CA ASN A 148 8.84 8.29 5.80
C ASN A 148 9.89 8.99 4.94
N GLU A 149 11.19 8.84 5.27
CA GLU A 149 12.26 9.43 4.46
C GLU A 149 12.29 8.84 3.04
N THR A 150 12.12 7.53 2.94
CA THR A 150 12.01 6.81 1.67
C THR A 150 10.75 7.27 0.93
N ILE A 151 9.60 7.31 1.60
CA ILE A 151 8.35 7.81 1.01
C ILE A 151 8.48 9.22 0.44
N CYS A 152 9.15 10.14 1.16
CA CYS A 152 9.36 11.52 0.71
C CYS A 152 10.21 11.57 -0.56
N LYS A 153 11.29 10.77 -0.61
CA LYS A 153 12.15 10.65 -1.79
C LYS A 153 11.40 10.03 -2.97
N GLU A 154 10.57 9.01 -2.72
CA GLU A 154 9.87 8.27 -3.77
C GLU A 154 8.70 9.05 -4.37
N LEU A 155 8.01 9.85 -3.57
CA LEU A 155 6.86 10.66 -4.01
C LEU A 155 7.24 12.06 -4.47
N ASP A 156 8.52 12.45 -4.34
CA ASP A 156 9.02 13.81 -4.56
C ASP A 156 8.21 14.86 -3.77
N ILE A 157 8.04 14.59 -2.47
CA ILE A 157 7.30 15.44 -1.55
C ILE A 157 8.11 15.75 -0.29
N THR A 158 7.79 16.87 0.34
CA THR A 158 8.36 17.21 1.65
C THR A 158 7.78 16.31 2.74
N ALA A 159 8.51 16.15 3.85
CA ALA A 159 8.02 15.42 5.03
C ALA A 159 6.65 15.96 5.49
N THR A 160 6.50 17.27 5.53
CA THR A 160 5.22 17.93 5.87
C THR A 160 4.09 17.51 4.93
N ASN A 161 4.33 17.49 3.62
CA ASN A 161 3.32 17.09 2.65
C ASN A 161 3.01 15.57 2.74
N ALA A 162 4.01 14.73 3.01
CA ALA A 162 3.81 13.29 3.25
C ALA A 162 2.85 13.03 4.41
N TRP A 163 3.04 13.74 5.53
CA TRP A 163 2.15 13.63 6.68
C TRP A 163 0.72 14.07 6.37
N VAL A 164 0.56 15.20 5.68
CA VAL A 164 -0.76 15.71 5.24
C VAL A 164 -1.45 14.70 4.32
N MET A 165 -0.74 14.16 3.34
CA MET A 165 -1.28 13.16 2.41
C MET A 165 -1.68 11.87 3.14
N LEU A 166 -0.86 11.38 4.09
CA LEU A 166 -1.21 10.20 4.90
C LEU A 166 -2.47 10.42 5.72
N TYR A 167 -2.58 11.58 6.37
CA TYR A 167 -3.78 11.93 7.14
C TYR A 167 -5.02 11.95 6.26
N ARG A 168 -4.97 12.66 5.12
CA ARG A 168 -6.08 12.72 4.15
C ARG A 168 -6.45 11.33 3.64
N ALA A 169 -5.46 10.49 3.36
CA ALA A 169 -5.72 9.13 2.94
C ALA A 169 -6.45 8.33 4.01
N ARG A 170 -6.00 8.40 5.27
CA ARG A 170 -6.65 7.72 6.41
C ARG A 170 -8.05 8.24 6.67
N MET A 171 -8.27 9.56 6.65
CA MET A 171 -9.59 10.15 6.87
C MET A 171 -10.57 9.83 5.73
N GLY A 172 -10.12 9.88 4.48
CA GLY A 172 -10.92 9.49 3.33
C GLY A 172 -11.33 8.02 3.40
N LEU A 173 -10.40 7.13 3.78
CA LEU A 173 -10.69 5.72 4.00
C LEU A 173 -11.64 5.51 5.18
N ARG A 174 -11.42 6.19 6.31
CA ARG A 174 -12.31 6.11 7.47
C ARG A 174 -13.73 6.51 7.12
N LYS A 175 -13.93 7.68 6.49
CA LYS A 175 -15.26 8.14 6.07
C LYS A 175 -15.93 7.16 5.11
N CYS A 176 -15.17 6.60 4.17
CA CYS A 176 -15.72 5.60 3.25
C CYS A 176 -16.08 4.30 3.98
N LEU A 177 -15.24 3.83 4.90
CA LEU A 177 -15.52 2.65 5.71
C LEU A 177 -16.74 2.87 6.61
N GLU A 178 -16.86 4.00 7.30
CA GLU A 178 -18.02 4.32 8.15
C GLU A 178 -19.35 4.29 7.37
N ILE A 179 -19.33 4.65 6.09
CA ILE A 179 -20.53 4.61 5.24
C ILE A 179 -20.83 3.19 4.71
N ASN A 180 -19.80 2.41 4.39
CA ASN A 180 -19.94 1.14 3.67
C ASN A 180 -19.81 -0.10 4.57
N TRP A 181 -19.28 0.07 5.78
CA TRP A 181 -19.07 -0.95 6.80
C TRP A 181 -20.00 -0.66 7.98
N ASN A 182 -21.29 -0.97 7.81
CA ASN A 182 -22.21 -1.03 8.93
C ASN A 182 -21.94 -2.33 9.70
N ILE A 183 -21.28 -2.20 10.85
CA ILE A 183 -21.30 -3.22 11.88
C ILE A 183 -22.76 -3.26 12.36
N GLY A 184 -23.49 -4.28 11.93
CA GLY A 184 -24.78 -4.66 12.52
C GLY A 184 -24.57 -5.32 13.86
#